data_AF-A0A3A8QWU4-F1
#
_entry.id   AF-A0A3A8QWU4-F1
#
_cell.length_a   1.000
_cell.length_b   1.000
_cell.length_c   1.000
_cell.angle_alpha   90.00
_cell.angle_beta   90.00
_cell.angle_gamma   90.00
#
_symmetry.space_group_name_H-M   'P 1'
#
loop_
_entity.id
_entity.type
_entity.pdbx_description
1 polymer ?
#
loop_
_entity_poly.entity_id
_entity_poly.type
_entity_poly.pdbx_seq_one_letter_code
_entity_poly.pdbx_strand_id
1 'polypeptide(L)'
;MAGALAASVLMVVLVPLVKGPSRGDDTGWTGEKGTGRISLELAVVARGTDGGLRRLDSGADVASDEVLLLRYHATESGTALLYQQREQQAPELLGRFPLDAGTHDLEGPDGLAGVSLESDEGRLSLVLVAFAPGEPASEQDALSALDADGNPDARPGTVARFDVRVQSGQTPAP
;
A
#
# COMPACT_ATOMS: atom_id res chain seq x y z
N MET A 1 12.06 -53.81 32.65
CA MET A 1 11.98 -52.33 32.70
C MET A 1 13.39 -51.79 32.66
N ALA A 2 13.77 -51.12 31.58
CA ALA A 2 14.98 -50.31 31.49
C ALA A 2 14.74 -49.28 30.39
N GLY A 3 14.40 -48.05 30.81
CA GLY A 3 14.16 -46.92 29.93
C GLY A 3 15.49 -46.31 29.50
N ALA A 4 15.68 -46.16 28.19
CA ALA A 4 16.78 -45.40 27.63
C ALA A 4 16.30 -43.96 27.41
N LEU A 5 16.77 -43.05 28.26
CA LEU A 5 16.53 -41.61 28.15
C LEU A 5 17.41 -41.06 27.02
N ALA A 6 16.78 -40.58 25.94
CA ALA A 6 17.46 -39.87 24.88
C ALA A 6 17.89 -38.49 25.40
N ALA A 7 19.21 -38.26 25.50
CA ALA A 7 19.78 -36.97 25.86
C ALA A 7 19.94 -36.11 24.60
N SER A 8 19.09 -35.10 24.44
CA SER A 8 19.18 -34.12 23.37
C SER A 8 20.24 -33.07 23.71
N VAL A 9 21.34 -33.03 22.95
CA VAL A 9 22.37 -31.99 23.09
C VAL A 9 21.87 -30.73 22.37
N LEU A 10 21.49 -29.70 23.14
CA LEU A 10 21.13 -28.39 22.63
C LEU A 10 22.41 -27.60 22.31
N MET A 11 22.66 -27.32 21.03
CA MET A 11 23.79 -26.50 20.60
C MET A 11 23.41 -25.02 20.72
N VAL A 12 24.02 -24.29 21.66
CA VAL A 12 23.84 -22.85 21.83
C VAL A 12 24.90 -22.12 21.00
N VAL A 13 24.47 -21.41 19.96
CA VAL A 13 25.34 -20.53 19.18
C VAL A 13 25.49 -19.20 19.92
N LEU A 14 26.67 -18.97 20.49
CA LEU A 14 27.07 -17.68 21.08
C LEU A 14 27.49 -16.72 19.97
N VAL A 15 26.66 -15.71 19.69
CA VAL A 15 27.03 -14.57 18.84
C VAL A 15 27.90 -13.60 19.66
N PRO A 16 29.05 -13.13 19.13
CA PRO A 16 29.91 -12.20 19.85
C PRO A 16 29.26 -10.81 19.97
N LEU A 17 29.12 -10.37 21.23
CA LEU A 17 28.62 -9.05 21.62
C LEU A 17 29.70 -7.99 21.28
N VAL A 18 29.52 -7.25 20.19
CA VAL A 18 30.39 -6.12 19.85
C VAL A 18 30.11 -4.97 20.82
N LYS A 19 31.11 -4.68 21.64
CA LYS A 19 31.13 -3.66 22.69
C LYS A 19 31.29 -2.29 22.04
N GLY A 20 30.24 -1.45 22.13
CA GLY A 20 30.26 -0.07 21.61
C GLY A 20 31.20 0.86 22.40
N PRO A 21 31.64 1.98 21.80
CA PRO A 21 32.35 3.02 22.53
C PRO A 21 31.38 3.87 23.38
N SER A 22 31.81 4.17 24.60
CA SER A 22 31.04 4.90 25.61
C SER A 22 31.26 6.42 25.56
N ARG A 23 30.15 7.12 25.75
CA ARG A 23 29.95 8.38 26.50
C ARG A 23 30.21 9.72 25.80
N GLY A 24 29.12 10.46 25.62
CA GLY A 24 29.06 11.90 25.37
C GLY A 24 27.61 12.40 25.46
N ASP A 25 27.28 12.92 26.64
CA ASP A 25 26.28 13.95 26.98
C ASP A 25 24.76 13.73 26.87
N ASP A 26 24.14 13.96 28.04
CA ASP A 26 22.74 14.17 28.35
C ASP A 26 21.99 15.04 27.33
N THR A 27 21.06 14.43 26.60
CA THR A 27 19.73 15.03 26.39
C THR A 27 18.71 13.91 26.50
N GLY A 28 17.65 14.16 27.28
CA GLY A 28 16.61 13.18 27.55
C GLY A 28 15.94 12.67 26.29
N TRP A 29 16.40 11.53 25.79
CA TRP A 29 15.70 10.74 24.80
C TRP A 29 14.62 9.91 25.52
N THR A 30 13.40 10.42 25.57
CA THR A 30 12.23 9.57 25.77
C THR A 30 12.20 8.60 24.60
N GLY A 31 12.49 7.33 24.87
CA GLY A 31 12.47 6.25 23.89
C GLY A 31 11.09 5.98 23.33
N GLU A 32 10.53 6.93 22.60
CA GLU A 32 9.56 6.66 21.55
C GLU A 32 10.34 5.89 20.50
N LYS A 33 10.12 4.57 20.44
CA LYS A 33 10.37 3.81 19.22
C LYS A 33 9.60 4.57 18.15
N GLY A 34 10.30 5.28 17.26
CA GLY A 34 9.65 6.00 16.16
C GLY A 34 8.62 5.07 15.54
N THR A 35 7.39 5.56 15.40
CA THR A 35 6.29 4.82 14.80
C THR A 35 6.77 4.32 13.44
N GLY A 36 6.95 3.00 13.31
CA GLY A 36 7.41 2.39 12.06
C GLY A 36 6.42 2.75 10.97
N ARG A 37 6.90 3.40 9.91
CA ARG A 37 6.07 3.67 8.73
C ARG A 37 5.84 2.34 8.02
N ILE A 38 4.57 2.02 7.72
CA ILE A 38 4.22 0.90 6.85
C ILE A 38 4.95 1.11 5.52
N SER A 39 5.72 0.13 5.05
CA SER A 39 6.16 0.10 3.65
C SER A 39 5.02 -0.44 2.79
N LEU A 40 4.66 0.28 1.73
CA LEU A 40 3.49 0.00 0.90
C LEU A 40 3.86 0.00 -0.58
N GLU A 41 3.45 -1.05 -1.29
CA GLU A 41 3.51 -1.12 -2.74
C GLU A 41 2.13 -1.42 -3.33
N LEU A 42 1.87 -0.92 -4.53
CA LEU A 42 0.61 -1.10 -5.25
C LEU A 42 0.86 -1.68 -6.65
N ALA A 43 0.10 -2.72 -6.99
CA ALA A 43 0.06 -3.35 -8.30
C ALA A 43 -1.39 -3.37 -8.80
N VAL A 44 -1.56 -3.24 -10.11
CA VAL A 44 -2.87 -3.17 -10.75
C VAL A 44 -2.98 -4.17 -11.89
N VAL A 45 -4.14 -4.79 -12.00
CA VAL A 45 -4.52 -5.70 -13.09
C VAL A 45 -5.76 -5.13 -13.76
N ALA A 46 -5.76 -5.04 -15.09
CA ALA A 46 -6.96 -4.75 -15.86
C ALA A 46 -7.73 -6.05 -16.11
N ARG A 47 -9.05 -5.99 -15.91
CA ARG A 47 -9.99 -7.02 -16.33
C ARG A 47 -10.79 -6.53 -17.53
N GLY A 48 -10.63 -7.21 -18.66
CA GLY A 48 -11.41 -6.94 -19.87
C GLY A 48 -12.85 -7.42 -19.77
N THR A 49 -13.67 -7.00 -20.74
CA THR A 49 -15.08 -7.42 -20.87
C THR A 49 -15.23 -8.92 -21.19
N ASP A 50 -14.19 -9.55 -21.73
CA ASP A 50 -14.07 -11.00 -21.93
C ASP A 50 -13.72 -11.76 -20.63
N GLY A 51 -13.46 -11.04 -19.54
CA GLY A 51 -13.00 -11.58 -18.25
C GLY A 51 -11.50 -11.89 -18.20
N GLY A 52 -10.75 -11.59 -19.25
CA GLY A 52 -9.30 -11.74 -19.29
C GLY A 52 -8.61 -10.80 -18.29
N LEU A 53 -7.54 -11.27 -17.66
CA LEU A 53 -6.74 -10.50 -16.71
C LEU A 53 -5.38 -10.17 -17.31
N ARG A 54 -4.99 -8.89 -17.24
CA ARG A 54 -3.71 -8.39 -17.72
C ARG A 54 -3.06 -7.52 -16.65
N ARG A 55 -1.84 -7.89 -16.24
CA ARG A 55 -1.03 -7.04 -15.35
C ARG A 55 -0.73 -5.72 -16.05
N LEU A 56 -0.85 -4.62 -15.31
CA LEU A 56 -0.44 -3.30 -15.75
C LEU A 56 0.91 -2.92 -15.14
N ASP A 57 1.65 -2.10 -15.87
CA ASP A 57 2.75 -1.31 -15.36
C ASP A 57 2.29 0.15 -15.22
N SER A 58 2.89 0.92 -14.31
CA SER A 58 2.50 2.32 -14.11
C SER A 58 2.70 3.13 -15.38
N GLY A 59 1.69 3.91 -15.76
CA GLY A 59 1.60 4.67 -17.01
C GLY A 59 1.03 3.89 -18.20
N ALA A 60 0.62 2.63 -18.02
CA ALA A 60 0.03 1.83 -19.08
C ALA A 60 -1.31 2.40 -19.59
N ASP A 61 -1.58 2.15 -20.87
CA ASP A 61 -2.87 2.45 -21.48
C ASP A 61 -3.90 1.36 -21.10
N VAL A 62 -5.12 1.80 -20.78
CA VAL A 62 -6.27 0.96 -20.41
C VAL A 62 -7.51 1.43 -21.16
N ALA A 63 -8.41 0.51 -21.51
CA ALA A 63 -9.68 0.86 -22.14
C ALA A 63 -10.70 1.30 -21.08
N SER A 64 -11.61 2.20 -21.45
CA SER A 64 -12.64 2.74 -20.53
C SER A 64 -13.66 1.70 -20.07
N ASP A 65 -13.77 0.55 -20.75
CA ASP A 65 -14.64 -0.57 -20.38
C ASP A 65 -13.92 -1.66 -19.56
N GLU A 66 -12.62 -1.49 -19.28
CA GLU A 66 -11.88 -2.34 -18.36
C GLU A 66 -12.16 -1.96 -16.89
N VAL A 67 -12.12 -2.97 -16.01
CA VAL A 67 -12.17 -2.77 -14.55
C VAL A 67 -10.76 -2.96 -13.98
N LEU A 68 -10.30 -2.02 -13.16
CA LEU A 68 -9.01 -2.12 -12.49
C LEU A 68 -9.14 -2.84 -11.15
N LEU A 69 -8.34 -3.88 -10.96
CA LEU A 69 -8.26 -4.67 -9.74
C LEU A 69 -6.92 -4.38 -9.07
N LEU A 70 -6.96 -4.09 -7.76
CA LEU A 70 -5.81 -3.62 -7.01
C LEU A 70 -5.25 -4.75 -6.14
N ARG A 71 -3.93 -4.81 -6.06
CA ARG A 71 -3.18 -5.66 -5.14
C ARG A 71 -2.14 -4.82 -4.43
N TYR A 72 -2.01 -4.99 -3.12
CA TYR A 72 -1.00 -4.30 -2.35
C TYR A 72 0.02 -5.26 -1.76
N HIS A 73 1.19 -4.74 -1.42
CA HIS A 73 2.11 -5.35 -0.48
C HIS A 73 2.35 -4.39 0.68
N ALA A 74 2.14 -4.84 1.91
CA ALA A 74 2.38 -4.06 3.12
C ALA A 74 3.30 -4.81 4.08
N THR A 75 4.25 -4.12 4.72
CA THR A 75 5.11 -4.75 5.75
C THR A 75 4.37 -5.01 7.07
N GLU A 76 3.30 -4.26 7.30
CA GLU A 76 2.55 -4.24 8.56
C GLU A 76 1.05 -4.12 8.26
N SER A 77 0.23 -4.62 9.17
CA SER A 77 -1.22 -4.40 9.13
C SER A 77 -1.55 -2.93 9.38
N GLY A 78 -2.72 -2.46 8.95
CA GLY A 78 -3.10 -1.07 9.14
C GLY A 78 -4.46 -0.74 8.57
N THR A 79 -4.65 0.52 8.20
CA THR A 79 -5.83 0.96 7.47
C THR A 79 -5.41 1.82 6.29
N ALA A 80 -6.04 1.60 5.13
CA ALA A 80 -5.79 2.38 3.94
C ALA A 80 -7.04 3.11 3.45
N LEU A 81 -6.82 4.27 2.85
CA LEU A 81 -7.82 5.00 2.08
C LEU A 81 -7.39 4.98 0.61
N LEU A 82 -8.28 4.53 -0.28
CA LEU A 82 -8.05 4.50 -1.73
C LEU A 82 -8.67 5.75 -2.36
N TYR A 83 -7.87 6.45 -3.16
CA TYR A 83 -8.30 7.59 -3.93
C TYR A 83 -8.15 7.35 -5.42
N GLN A 84 -9.05 7.95 -6.18
CA GLN A 84 -8.93 8.15 -7.61
C GLN A 84 -8.64 9.63 -7.87
N GLN A 85 -7.62 9.93 -8.66
CA GLN A 85 -7.30 11.29 -9.04
C GLN A 85 -7.27 11.42 -10.56
N ARG A 86 -8.21 12.20 -11.09
CA ARG A 86 -8.27 12.57 -12.51
C ARG A 86 -7.42 13.82 -12.75
N GLU A 87 -6.97 14.00 -13.98
CA GLU A 87 -6.23 15.20 -14.39
C GLU A 87 -7.01 16.47 -14.03
N GLN A 88 -6.36 17.39 -13.29
CA GLN A 88 -6.92 18.67 -12.84
C GLN A 88 -8.15 18.58 -11.90
N GLN A 89 -8.44 17.40 -11.34
CA GLN A 89 -9.50 17.24 -10.35
C GLN A 89 -8.92 16.93 -8.96
N ALA A 90 -9.69 17.24 -7.93
CA ALA A 90 -9.36 16.84 -6.57
C ALA A 90 -9.40 15.30 -6.45
N PRO A 91 -8.59 14.69 -5.57
CA PRO A 91 -8.69 13.27 -5.26
C PRO A 91 -10.09 12.89 -4.74
N GLU A 92 -10.69 11.86 -5.31
CA GLU A 92 -11.98 11.29 -4.91
C GLU A 92 -11.74 10.04 -4.04
N LEU A 93 -12.28 10.02 -2.82
CA LEU A 93 -12.20 8.86 -1.93
C LEU A 93 -13.11 7.74 -2.44
N LEU A 94 -12.51 6.63 -2.88
CA LEU A 94 -13.25 5.44 -3.31
C LEU A 94 -13.65 4.53 -2.15
N GLY A 95 -12.84 4.50 -1.08
CA GLY A 95 -13.15 3.66 0.06
C GLY A 95 -12.04 3.56 1.10
N ARG A 96 -12.38 2.87 2.20
CA ARG A 96 -11.51 2.60 3.33
C ARG A 96 -11.37 1.08 3.49
N PHE A 97 -10.13 0.61 3.62
CA PHE A 97 -9.78 -0.80 3.57
C PHE A 97 -8.89 -1.18 4.76
N PRO A 98 -9.16 -2.28 5.48
CA PRO A 98 -8.17 -2.84 6.38
C PRO A 98 -6.97 -3.35 5.55
N LEU A 99 -5.77 -3.22 6.09
CA LEU A 99 -4.57 -3.82 5.53
C LEU A 99 -4.06 -4.94 6.43
N ASP A 100 -3.64 -6.03 5.82
CA ASP A 100 -2.90 -7.12 6.43
C ASP A 100 -1.45 -7.11 5.93
N ALA A 101 -0.52 -7.56 6.76
CA ALA A 101 0.87 -7.69 6.34
C ALA A 101 1.01 -8.76 5.24
N GLY A 102 1.89 -8.52 4.28
CA GLY A 102 2.12 -9.38 3.11
C GLY A 102 1.48 -8.83 1.85
N THR A 103 1.26 -9.72 0.88
CA THR A 103 0.68 -9.38 -0.43
C THR A 103 -0.75 -9.87 -0.52
N HIS A 104 -1.69 -8.94 -0.71
CA HIS A 104 -3.12 -9.22 -0.74
C HIS A 104 -3.80 -8.43 -1.85
N ASP A 105 -4.86 -8.99 -2.39
CA ASP A 105 -5.77 -8.22 -3.22
C ASP A 105 -6.54 -7.23 -2.33
N LEU A 106 -6.87 -6.05 -2.86
CA LEU A 106 -7.59 -5.03 -2.09
C LEU A 106 -9.07 -5.44 -2.01
N GLU A 107 -9.53 -5.85 -0.84
CA GLU A 107 -10.89 -6.35 -0.63
C GLU A 107 -11.73 -5.34 0.17
N GLY A 108 -12.86 -4.92 -0.41
CA GLY A 108 -13.90 -4.15 0.25
C GLY A 108 -15.00 -5.04 0.87
N PRO A 109 -16.07 -4.43 1.42
CA PRO A 109 -17.16 -5.16 2.06
C PRO A 109 -17.87 -6.15 1.12
N ASP A 110 -17.92 -5.83 -0.17
CA ASP A 110 -18.58 -6.61 -1.21
C ASP A 110 -17.62 -7.54 -1.97
N GLY A 111 -16.39 -7.72 -1.47
CA GLY A 111 -15.34 -8.53 -2.08
C GLY A 111 -14.26 -7.68 -2.75
N LEU A 112 -13.65 -8.21 -3.81
CA LEU A 112 -12.53 -7.56 -4.50
C LEU A 112 -12.88 -6.14 -4.96
N ALA A 113 -12.11 -5.15 -4.53
CA ALA A 113 -12.30 -3.75 -4.90
C ALA A 113 -11.92 -3.55 -6.37
N GLY A 114 -12.93 -3.31 -7.20
CA GLY A 114 -12.78 -2.94 -8.61
C GLY A 114 -13.03 -1.45 -8.81
N VAL A 115 -12.17 -0.80 -9.59
CA VAL A 115 -12.38 0.59 -10.03
C VAL A 115 -12.88 0.56 -11.47
N SER A 116 -14.11 1.03 -11.68
CA SER A 116 -14.69 1.20 -13.02
C SER A 116 -14.12 2.46 -13.68
N LEU A 117 -13.90 2.40 -15.00
CA LEU A 117 -13.36 3.47 -15.82
C LEU A 117 -14.39 4.04 -16.82
N GLU A 118 -15.65 3.63 -16.73
CA GLU A 118 -16.68 3.85 -17.77
C GLU A 118 -16.90 5.33 -18.14
N SER A 119 -16.58 6.25 -17.24
CA SER A 119 -16.71 7.70 -17.44
C SER A 119 -15.37 8.44 -17.41
N ASP A 120 -14.25 7.70 -17.43
CA ASP A 120 -12.90 8.25 -17.30
C ASP A 120 -12.19 8.35 -18.64
N GLU A 121 -11.41 9.42 -18.82
CA GLU A 121 -10.56 9.63 -19.99
C GLU A 121 -9.25 10.31 -19.58
N GLY A 122 -8.16 10.01 -20.29
CA GLY A 122 -6.87 10.67 -20.07
C GLY A 122 -6.10 10.11 -18.88
N ARG A 123 -5.30 10.95 -18.20
CA ARG A 123 -4.46 10.49 -17.09
C ARG A 123 -5.30 10.27 -15.82
N LEU A 124 -5.08 9.12 -15.20
CA LEU A 124 -5.74 8.73 -13.98
C LEU A 124 -4.73 8.11 -13.01
N SER A 125 -4.75 8.55 -11.76
CA SER A 125 -3.92 7.98 -10.69
C SER A 125 -4.80 7.28 -9.67
N LEU A 126 -4.46 6.03 -9.36
CA LEU A 126 -4.96 5.33 -8.18
C LEU A 126 -3.95 5.52 -7.05
N VAL A 127 -4.41 5.99 -5.90
CA VAL A 127 -3.52 6.31 -4.78
C VAL A 127 -4.03 5.67 -3.50
N LEU A 128 -3.19 4.84 -2.89
CA LEU A 128 -3.47 4.18 -1.62
C LEU A 128 -2.66 4.87 -0.51
N VAL A 129 -3.35 5.42 0.49
CA VAL A 129 -2.73 6.05 1.66
C VAL A 129 -2.92 5.14 2.87
N ALA A 130 -1.85 4.55 3.38
CA ALA A 130 -1.86 3.62 4.51
C ALA A 130 -1.41 4.27 5.81
N PHE A 131 -2.07 3.88 6.90
CA PHE A 131 -1.83 4.33 8.26
C PHE A 131 -1.51 3.12 9.15
N ALA A 132 -0.46 3.25 9.98
CA ALA A 132 -0.04 2.23 10.92
C ALA A 132 -1.10 1.96 12.00
N PRO A 133 -1.07 0.81 12.68
CA PRO A 133 -1.98 0.53 13.77
C PRO A 133 -1.86 1.60 14.87
N GLY A 134 -2.99 2.19 15.26
CA GLY A 134 -3.03 3.27 16.25
C GLY A 134 -2.87 4.67 15.69
N GLU A 135 -2.55 4.83 14.38
CA GLU A 135 -2.62 6.11 13.70
C GLU A 135 -4.06 6.44 13.27
N PRO A 136 -4.49 7.71 13.37
CA PRO A 136 -5.79 8.12 12.87
C PRO A 136 -5.81 8.09 11.33
N ALA A 137 -6.54 7.12 10.77
CA ALA A 137 -6.81 7.08 9.32
C ALA A 137 -7.99 8.00 8.97
N SER A 138 -7.77 9.31 9.03
CA SER A 138 -8.76 10.33 8.65
C SER A 138 -8.57 10.78 7.19
N GLU A 139 -9.65 11.20 6.54
CA GLU A 139 -9.58 11.74 5.18
C GLU A 139 -8.75 13.02 5.11
N GLN A 140 -8.79 13.87 6.15
CA GLN A 140 -7.99 15.08 6.23
C GLN A 140 -6.48 14.76 6.27
N ASP A 141 -6.09 13.76 7.06
CA ASP A 141 -4.70 13.31 7.12
C ASP A 141 -4.27 12.69 5.80
N ALA A 142 -5.14 11.89 5.17
CA ALA A 142 -4.84 11.29 3.88
C ALA A 142 -4.68 12.33 2.78
N LEU A 143 -5.56 13.33 2.67
CA LEU A 143 -5.43 14.44 1.72
C LEU A 143 -4.15 15.24 1.99
N SER A 144 -3.80 15.49 3.25
CA SER A 144 -2.54 16.15 3.61
C SER A 144 -1.32 15.33 3.17
N ALA A 145 -1.40 13.99 3.20
CA ALA A 145 -0.36 13.09 2.71
C ALA A 145 -0.17 13.19 1.18
N LEU A 146 -1.26 13.43 0.44
CA LEU A 146 -1.26 13.59 -1.02
C LEU A 146 -0.68 14.95 -1.44
N ASP A 147 -0.96 16.00 -0.67
CA ASP A 147 -0.51 17.38 -0.95
C ASP A 147 0.93 17.66 -0.53
N ALA A 148 1.51 16.84 0.35
CA ALA A 148 2.81 17.10 0.95
C ALA A 148 3.95 16.93 -0.06
N ASP A 149 4.29 17.97 -0.82
CA ASP A 149 5.49 18.01 -1.65
C ASP A 149 6.77 17.99 -0.77
N GLY A 150 7.47 16.84 -0.73
CA GLY A 150 8.92 16.84 -0.49
C GLY A 150 9.48 16.41 0.86
N ASN A 151 8.69 15.94 1.85
CA ASN A 151 9.29 15.24 3.01
C ASN A 151 8.48 13.99 3.42
N PRO A 152 8.87 12.78 2.99
CA PRO A 152 8.16 11.55 3.34
C PRO A 152 8.11 11.32 4.85
N ASP A 153 9.10 11.77 5.62
CA ASP A 153 9.17 11.57 7.07
C ASP A 153 8.22 12.47 7.87
N ALA A 154 7.67 13.52 7.26
CA ALA A 154 6.68 14.40 7.88
C ALA A 154 5.24 14.13 7.41
N ARG A 155 5.03 13.24 6.43
CA ARG A 155 3.69 12.95 5.91
C ARG A 155 2.89 12.10 6.90
N PRO A 156 1.62 12.41 7.17
CA PRO A 156 0.73 11.45 7.82
C PRO A 156 0.54 10.24 6.89
N GLY A 157 0.86 9.04 7.37
CA GLY A 157 0.76 7.80 6.58
C GLY A 157 1.80 7.62 5.46
N THR A 158 1.67 6.49 4.76
CA THR A 158 2.50 6.09 3.60
C THR A 158 1.66 6.09 2.33
N VAL A 159 2.19 6.67 1.25
CA VAL A 159 1.48 6.82 -0.03
C VAL A 159 2.07 5.89 -1.08
N ALA A 160 1.24 5.06 -1.72
CA ALA A 160 1.57 4.31 -2.93
C ALA A 160 0.66 4.78 -4.08
N ARG A 161 1.26 5.18 -5.21
CA ARG A 161 0.55 5.67 -6.40
C ARG A 161 0.78 4.74 -7.58
N PHE A 162 -0.27 4.52 -8.36
CA PHE A 162 -0.23 3.81 -9.64
C PHE A 162 -0.94 4.63 -10.70
N ASP A 163 -0.21 5.01 -11.74
CA ASP A 163 -0.74 5.84 -12.82
C ASP A 163 -1.20 4.97 -13.99
N VAL A 164 -2.24 5.39 -14.69
CA VAL A 164 -2.70 4.81 -15.95
C VAL A 164 -3.15 5.91 -16.91
N ARG A 165 -3.31 5.55 -18.19
CA ARG A 165 -3.97 6.40 -19.18
C ARG A 165 -5.20 5.69 -19.73
N VAL A 166 -6.37 6.24 -19.43
CA VAL A 166 -7.64 5.73 -19.95
C VAL A 166 -7.82 6.23 -21.37
N GLN A 167 -7.94 5.29 -22.30
CA GLN A 167 -8.19 5.57 -23.71
C GLN A 167 -9.67 5.84 -23.91
N SER A 168 -10.00 6.97 -24.55
CA SER A 168 -11.36 7.27 -24.95
C SER A 168 -11.87 6.14 -25.85
N GLY A 169 -13.03 5.56 -25.51
CA GLY A 169 -13.68 4.53 -26.31
C GLY A 169 -14.15 5.07 -27.66
N GLN A 170 -13.23 5.27 -28.62
CA GLN A 170 -13.60 5.39 -30.01
C GLN A 170 -14.08 4.01 -30.47
N THR A 171 -15.39 3.79 -30.37
CA THR A 171 -16.04 2.75 -31.16
C THR A 171 -15.67 3.01 -32.62
N PRO A 172 -14.98 2.10 -33.34
CA PRO A 172 -14.81 2.27 -34.77
C PRO A 172 -16.23 2.25 -35.37
N ALA A 173 -16.64 3.35 -36.01
CA ALA A 173 -17.86 3.37 -36.79
C ALA A 173 -17.73 2.34 -37.94
N PRO A 174 -18.79 1.58 -38.25
CA PRO A 174 -18.79 0.62 -39.36
C PRO A 174 -18.68 1.30 -40.73
#